data_AF-A0A533SEU1-F1
#
_entry.id   AF-A0A533SEU1-F1
#
_cell.length_a   1.000
_cell.length_b   1.000
_cell.length_c   1.000
_cell.angle_alpha   90.00
_cell.angle_beta   90.00
_cell.angle_gamma   90.00
#
_symmetry.space_group_name_H-M   'P 1'
#
loop_
_entity.id
_entity.type
_entity.pdbx_description
1 polymer ?
#
loop_
_entity_poly.entity_id
_entity_poly.type
_entity_poly.pdbx_seq_one_letter_code
_entity_poly.pdbx_strand_id
1 'polypeptide(L)' 'PAIFLESGSNPELADQVAHDTGVKVVTGLLTHSFGPDAQDYIAMMKWNTQLIVAALK' A
#
# COMPACT_ATOMS: atom_id res chain seq x y z
N PRO A 1 7.33 -12.25 -0.54
CA PRO A 1 6.84 -11.54 0.66
C PRO A 1 6.86 -10.03 0.36
N ALA A 2 5.91 -9.27 0.91
CA ALA A 2 5.83 -7.83 0.69
C ALA A 2 5.43 -7.11 1.99
N ILE A 3 5.95 -5.90 2.17
CA ILE A 3 5.54 -4.97 3.22
C ILE A 3 4.60 -3.95 2.58
N PHE A 4 3.53 -3.62 3.29
CA PHE A 4 2.54 -2.69 2.80
C PHE A 4 2.45 -1.47 3.71
N LEU A 5 2.42 -0.30 3.10
CA LEU A 5 2.33 0.98 3.78
C LEU A 5 1.11 1.75 3.30
N GLU A 6 0.47 2.43 4.23
CA GLU A 6 -0.71 3.24 3.93
C GLU A 6 -0.37 4.49 3.13
N SER A 7 -1.39 5.03 2.47
CA SER A 7 -1.33 6.33 1.82
C SER A 7 -1.02 7.41 2.85
N GLY A 8 -0.02 8.25 2.56
CA GLY A 8 0.47 9.28 3.49
C GLY A 8 1.64 8.82 4.38
N SER A 9 2.09 7.57 4.28
CA SER A 9 3.33 7.11 4.92
C SER A 9 4.56 7.87 4.39
N ASN A 10 5.58 8.05 5.24
CA ASN A 10 6.82 8.71 4.83
C ASN A 10 7.53 7.88 3.73
N PRO A 11 7.73 8.43 2.51
CA PRO A 11 8.37 7.70 1.42
C PRO A 11 9.83 7.35 1.71
N GLU A 12 10.58 8.19 2.42
CA GLU A 12 11.98 7.93 2.75
C GLU A 12 12.13 6.70 3.65
N LEU A 13 11.19 6.52 4.59
CA LEU A 13 11.15 5.35 5.45
C LEU A 13 10.82 4.08 4.66
N ALA A 14 9.92 4.18 3.68
CA ALA A 14 9.57 3.07 2.81
C ALA A 14 10.78 2.59 2.00
N ASP A 15 11.52 3.54 1.43
CA ASP A 15 12.73 3.27 0.64
C ASP A 15 13.84 2.67 1.52
N GLN A 16 14.03 3.20 2.73
CA GLN A 16 15.00 2.65 3.69
C GLN A 16 14.68 1.20 4.06
N VAL A 17 13.42 0.89 4.35
CA VAL A 17 12.99 -0.49 4.66
C VAL A 17 13.22 -1.41 3.47
N ALA A 18 12.91 -0.97 2.25
CA ALA A 18 13.15 -1.75 1.05
C ALA A 18 14.65 -2.03 0.83
N HIS A 19 15.48 -1.00 1.02
CA HIS A 19 16.94 -1.08 0.90
C HIS A 19 17.54 -2.06 1.92
N ASP A 20 17.15 -1.94 3.19
CA ASP A 20 17.79 -2.70 4.28
C ASP A 20 17.35 -4.16 4.31
N THR A 21 16.12 -4.45 3.87
CA THR A 21 15.54 -5.80 3.95
C THR A 21 15.55 -6.54 2.61
N GLY A 22 15.73 -5.83 1.49
CA GLY A 22 15.55 -6.37 0.15
C GLY A 22 14.10 -6.81 -0.16
N VAL A 23 13.15 -6.49 0.72
CA VAL A 23 11.73 -6.85 0.56
C VAL A 23 11.02 -5.80 -0.27
N LYS A 24 10.10 -6.23 -1.12
CA LYS A 24 9.21 -5.34 -1.87
C LYS A 24 8.33 -4.54 -0.89
N VAL A 25 8.48 -3.22 -0.90
CA VAL A 25 7.61 -2.30 -0.17
C VAL A 25 6.58 -1.72 -1.15
N VAL A 26 5.30 -1.83 -0.80
CA VAL A 26 4.18 -1.33 -1.60
C VAL A 26 3.43 -0.26 -0.80
N THR A 27 3.29 0.92 -1.38
CA THR A 27 2.64 2.07 -0.75
C THR A 27 1.24 2.30 -1.33
N GLY A 28 0.45 3.14 -0.68
CA GLY A 28 -0.85 3.58 -1.19
C GLY A 28 -2.04 2.74 -0.74
N LEU A 29 -1.88 1.95 0.33
CA LEU A 29 -3.02 1.30 0.98
C LEU A 29 -3.91 2.35 1.66
N LEU A 30 -5.21 2.24 1.49
CA LEU A 30 -6.17 3.17 2.08
C LEU A 30 -6.68 2.59 3.41
N THR A 31 -6.41 3.28 4.52
CA THR A 31 -6.67 2.78 5.88
C THR A 31 -7.60 3.71 6.67
N HIS A 32 -7.29 5.01 6.67
CA HIS A 32 -7.99 6.03 7.45
C HIS A 32 -8.98 6.86 6.62
N SER A 33 -8.86 6.85 5.30
CA SER A 33 -9.68 7.65 4.39
C SER A 33 -9.78 7.03 3.00
N PHE A 34 -10.79 7.48 2.27
CA PHE A 34 -10.98 7.21 0.85
C PHE A 34 -9.91 7.89 -0.01
N GLY A 35 -9.70 7.32 -1.20
CA GLY A 35 -8.78 7.85 -2.20
C GLY A 35 -9.53 8.41 -3.41
N PRO A 36 -8.85 9.13 -4.31
CA PRO A 36 -9.45 9.68 -5.53
C PRO A 36 -10.14 8.60 -6.38
N ASP A 37 -9.54 7.41 -6.42
CA ASP A 37 -10.03 6.25 -7.19
C ASP A 37 -10.89 5.28 -6.36
N ALA A 38 -11.13 5.60 -5.09
CA ALA A 38 -11.84 4.73 -4.15
C ALA A 38 -12.72 5.56 -3.21
N GLN A 39 -13.83 6.08 -3.75
CA GLN A 39 -14.69 7.09 -3.11
C GLN A 39 -15.71 6.53 -2.11
N ASP A 40 -15.77 5.21 -1.96
CA ASP A 40 -16.58 4.54 -0.95
C ASP A 40 -15.81 3.36 -0.33
N TYR A 41 -16.37 2.79 0.72
CA TYR A 41 -15.74 1.70 1.46
C TYR A 41 -15.52 0.43 0.60
N ILE A 42 -16.46 0.10 -0.29
CA ILE A 42 -16.33 -1.08 -1.16
C ILE A 42 -15.24 -0.86 -2.20
N ALA A 43 -15.15 0.34 -2.77
CA ALA A 43 -14.08 0.72 -3.68
C ALA A 43 -12.71 0.70 -2.97
N MET A 44 -12.64 1.18 -1.73
CA MET A 44 -11.44 1.10 -0.89
C MET A 44 -10.99 -0.35 -0.67
N MET A 45 -11.93 -1.24 -0.32
CA MET A 45 -11.62 -2.66 -0.14
C MET A 45 -11.16 -3.33 -1.45
N LYS A 46 -11.77 -2.98 -2.59
CA LYS A 46 -11.34 -3.48 -3.91
C LYS A 46 -9.94 -3.00 -4.26
N TRP A 47 -9.65 -1.71 -4.10
CA TRP A 47 -8.34 -1.11 -4.33
C TRP A 47 -7.25 -1.79 -3.49
N ASN A 48 -7.46 -1.86 -2.17
CA ASN A 48 -6.51 -2.49 -1.26
C ASN A 48 -6.28 -3.96 -1.61
N THR A 49 -7.36 -4.70 -1.91
CA THR A 49 -7.27 -6.12 -2.29
C THR A 49 -6.48 -6.30 -3.58
N GLN A 50 -6.71 -5.45 -4.58
CA GLN A 50 -5.97 -5.49 -5.84
C GLN A 50 -4.48 -5.23 -5.63
N LEU A 51 -4.12 -4.20 -4.85
CA LEU A 51 -2.72 -3.91 -4.51
C LEU A 51 -2.06 -5.07 -3.77
N ILE A 52 -2.72 -5.62 -2.75
CA ILE A 52 -2.18 -6.72 -1.95
C ILE A 52 -1.96 -7.96 -2.82
N VAL A 53 -2.97 -8.38 -3.59
CA VAL A 53 -2.88 -9.57 -4.44
C VAL A 53 -1.84 -9.38 -5.54
N ALA A 54 -1.78 -8.21 -6.19
CA ALA A 54 -0.78 -7.94 -7.22
C ALA A 54 0.66 -7.94 -6.66
N ALA A 55 0.84 -7.56 -5.40
CA ALA A 55 2.14 -7.52 -4.77
C ALA A 55 2.66 -8.88 -4.29
N LEU A 56 1.75 -9.82 -3.99
CA LEU A 56 2.06 -11.15 -3.46
C LEU A 56 2.11 -12.25 -4.54
N LYS A 57 1.69 -11.96 -5.77
CA LYS A 57 1.97 -12.78 -6.96
C LYS A 57 3.44 -12.69 -7.34
#